data_AF-A0A2V5WSQ0-F1
#
_entry.id   AF-A0A2V5WSQ0-F1
#
_cell.length_a   1.000
_cell.length_b   1.000
_cell.length_c   1.000
_cell.angle_alpha   90.00
_cell.angle_beta   90.00
_cell.angle_gamma   90.00
#
_symmetry.space_group_name_H-M   'P 1'
#
loop_
_entity.id
_entity.type
_entity.pdbx_description
1 polymer ?
#
loop_
_entity_poly.entity_id
_entity_poly.type
_entity_poly.pdbx_seq_one_letter_code
_entity_poly.pdbx_strand_id
1 'polypeptide(L)'
;LGKQARPEVIRETIQANRELSDAFERCREYLRENEVDLDTTPAVLGPWVTFDPKRERFVNDIADQANALSQREYRQPFVVPKIA
;
A
#
# COMPACT_ATOMS: atom_id res chain seq x y z
N LEU A 1 -1.34 7.07 -4.56
CA LEU A 1 -2.06 5.80 -4.31
C LEU A 1 -2.05 5.56 -2.81
N GLY A 2 -3.16 5.09 -2.24
CA GLY A 2 -3.35 4.98 -0.80
C GLY A 2 -3.73 6.30 -0.13
N LYS A 3 -4.52 6.22 0.95
CA LYS A 3 -5.02 7.36 1.72
C LYS A 3 -4.98 7.04 3.20
N GLN A 4 -4.81 8.05 4.05
CA GLN A 4 -5.02 7.88 5.49
C GLN A 4 -6.43 7.36 5.73
N ALA A 5 -6.54 6.33 6.56
CA ALA A 5 -7.79 5.68 6.88
C ALA A 5 -7.86 5.42 8.38
N ARG A 6 -9.06 5.58 8.94
CA ARG A 6 -9.31 5.24 10.33
C ARG A 6 -9.20 3.72 10.54
N PRO A 7 -8.87 3.24 11.75
CA PRO A 7 -8.76 1.82 12.04
C PRO A 7 -9.99 0.99 11.66
N GLU A 8 -11.19 1.57 11.80
CA GLU A 8 -12.46 0.90 11.46
C GLU A 8 -12.54 0.59 9.95
N VAL A 9 -12.20 1.56 9.11
CA VAL A 9 -12.21 1.42 7.64
C VAL A 9 -11.20 0.37 7.19
N ILE A 10 -10.03 0.33 7.83
CA ILE A 10 -9.00 -0.67 7.54
C ILE A 10 -9.53 -2.07 7.89
N ARG A 11 -10.12 -2.24 9.08
CA ARG A 11 -10.71 -3.50 9.53
C ARG A 11 -11.80 -3.99 8.56
N GLU A 12 -12.72 -3.12 8.17
CA GLU A 12 -13.79 -3.45 7.22
C GLU A 12 -13.25 -3.88 5.86
N THR A 13 -12.18 -3.24 5.39
CA THR A 13 -11.56 -3.54 4.08
C THR A 13 -10.91 -4.94 4.08
N ILE A 14 -10.28 -5.32 5.19
CA ILE A 14 -9.51 -6.58 5.28
C ILE A 14 -10.29 -7.73 5.90
N GLN A 15 -11.51 -7.51 6.41
CA GLN A 15 -12.28 -8.51 7.17
C GLN A 15 -12.50 -9.85 6.45
N ALA A 16 -12.55 -9.83 5.11
CA ALA A 16 -12.73 -11.05 4.30
C ALA A 16 -11.46 -11.91 4.25
N ASN A 17 -10.31 -11.36 4.63
CA ASN A 17 -9.04 -12.06 4.73
C ASN A 17 -8.62 -12.17 6.20
N ARG A 18 -8.76 -13.37 6.74
CA ARG A 18 -8.43 -13.67 8.14
C ARG A 18 -6.97 -13.36 8.48
N GLU A 19 -6.04 -13.70 7.60
CA GLU A 19 -4.61 -13.48 7.84
C GLU A 19 -4.28 -11.99 7.93
N LEU A 20 -4.84 -11.18 7.04
CA LEU A 20 -4.67 -9.73 7.08
C LEU A 20 -5.31 -9.12 8.34
N SER A 21 -6.50 -9.60 8.71
CA SER A 21 -7.20 -9.14 9.91
C SER A 21 -6.39 -9.43 11.17
N ASP A 22 -5.92 -10.68 11.34
CA ASP A 22 -5.11 -11.09 12.49
C ASP A 22 -3.77 -10.33 12.55
N ALA A 23 -3.12 -10.09 11.40
CA ALA A 23 -1.89 -9.32 11.32
C ALA A 23 -2.09 -7.85 11.68
N PHE A 24 -3.20 -7.23 11.22
CA PHE A 24 -3.52 -5.85 11.53
C PHE A 24 -3.80 -5.64 13.03
N GLU A 25 -4.57 -6.52 13.67
CA GLU A 25 -4.83 -6.41 15.11
C GLU A 25 -3.55 -6.53 15.93
N ARG A 26 -2.68 -7.49 15.62
CA ARG A 26 -1.38 -7.62 16.28
C ARG A 26 -0.55 -6.34 16.12
N CYS A 27 -0.47 -5.81 14.90
CA CYS A 27 0.27 -4.58 14.62
C CYS A 27 -0.27 -3.39 15.43
N ARG A 28 -1.60 -3.23 15.44
CA ARG A 28 -2.27 -2.17 16.21
C ARG A 28 -2.00 -2.30 17.71
N GLU A 29 -2.02 -3.50 18.26
CA GLU A 29 -1.72 -3.73 19.68
C GLU A 29 -0.28 -3.33 20.01
N TYR A 30 0.70 -3.79 19.22
CA TYR A 30 2.10 -3.40 19.39
C TYR A 30 2.30 -1.89 19.32
N LEU A 31 1.61 -1.20 18.41
CA LEU A 31 1.67 0.26 18.31
C LEU A 31 1.10 0.93 19.56
N ARG A 32 -0.03 0.45 20.08
CA ARG A 32 -0.64 0.97 21.31
C ARG A 32 0.23 0.76 22.55
N GLU A 33 0.87 -0.40 22.68
CA GLU A 33 1.85 -0.66 23.75
C GLU A 33 3.02 0.34 23.73
N ASN A 34 3.31 0.93 22.57
CA ASN A 34 4.34 1.94 22.36
C ASN A 34 3.76 3.36 22.22
N GLU A 35 2.57 3.60 22.78
CA GLU A 35 1.92 4.92 22.82
C GLU A 35 1.56 5.51 21.45
N VAL A 36 1.53 4.68 20.39
CA VAL A 36 1.11 5.08 19.05
C VAL A 36 -0.35 4.68 18.84
N ASP A 37 -1.25 5.67 18.93
CA ASP A 37 -2.67 5.46 18.67
C ASP A 37 -3.03 5.76 17.21
N LEU A 38 -3.54 4.74 16.50
CA LEU A 38 -3.97 4.87 15.09
C LEU A 38 -5.25 5.70 14.91
N ASP A 39 -6.00 5.97 15.98
CA ASP A 39 -7.10 6.93 15.95
C ASP A 39 -6.57 8.38 15.88
N THR A 40 -5.41 8.66 16.50
CA THR A 40 -4.76 9.97 16.50
C THR A 40 -3.75 10.13 15.35
N THR A 41 -3.06 9.04 14.99
CA THR A 41 -2.07 8.98 13.90
C THR A 41 -2.49 7.90 12.89
N PRO A 42 -3.40 8.22 11.95
CA PRO A 42 -3.98 7.22 11.06
C PRO A 42 -2.96 6.57 10.12
N ALA A 43 -3.09 5.25 9.96
CA ALA A 43 -2.34 4.49 8.97
C ALA A 43 -2.81 4.80 7.54
N VAL A 44 -1.95 4.53 6.56
CA VAL A 44 -2.28 4.68 5.13
C VAL A 44 -2.78 3.35 4.58
N LEU A 45 -4.02 3.32 4.10
CA LEU A 45 -4.63 2.18 3.43
C LEU A 45 -4.46 2.31 1.91
N GLY A 46 -3.77 1.35 1.30
CA GLY A 46 -3.61 1.21 -0.14
C GLY A 46 -4.61 0.21 -0.74
N PRO A 47 -5.03 0.38 -2.01
CA PRO A 47 -5.80 -0.64 -2.70
C PRO A 47 -4.92 -1.86 -3.05
N TRP A 48 -5.57 -3.01 -3.23
CA TRP A 48 -4.90 -4.20 -3.74
C TRP A 48 -4.51 -4.01 -5.21
N VAL A 49 -3.24 -4.26 -5.54
CA VAL A 49 -2.71 -4.16 -6.92
C VAL A 49 -2.26 -5.52 -7.41
N THR A 50 -2.40 -5.78 -8.71
CA THR A 50 -1.94 -7.02 -9.34
C THR A 50 -0.71 -6.72 -10.18
N PHE A 51 0.36 -7.48 -9.96
CA PHE A 51 1.60 -7.37 -10.71
C PHE A 51 1.72 -8.51 -11.73
N ASP A 52 1.97 -8.18 -13.00
CA ASP A 52 2.29 -9.13 -14.06
C ASP A 52 3.81 -9.31 -14.12
N PRO A 53 4.36 -10.45 -13.66
CA PRO A 53 5.81 -10.65 -13.61
C PRO A 53 6.44 -10.84 -14.99
N LYS A 54 5.67 -11.16 -16.03
CA LYS A 54 6.22 -11.32 -17.39
C LYS A 54 6.44 -9.97 -18.07
N ARG A 55 5.54 -9.02 -17.80
CA ARG A 55 5.63 -7.64 -18.31
C ARG A 55 6.32 -6.68 -17.36
N GLU A 56 6.60 -7.14 -16.13
CA GLU A 56 7.18 -6.35 -15.03
C GLU A 56 6.37 -5.08 -14.71
N ARG A 57 5.04 -5.16 -14.78
CA ARG A 57 4.14 -4.00 -14.58
C ARG A 57 2.89 -4.37 -13.80
N PHE A 58 2.34 -3.40 -13.09
CA PHE A 58 1.00 -3.51 -12.52
C PHE A 58 -0.06 -3.49 -13.63
N VAL A 59 -1.13 -4.27 -13.42
CA VAL A 59 -2.25 -4.44 -14.35
C VAL A 59 -3.59 -4.17 -13.63
N ASN A 60 -4.70 -4.15 -14.39
CA ASN A 60 -6.08 -3.84 -13.95
C ASN A 60 -6.34 -2.34 -13.67
N ASP A 61 -7.48 -2.04 -13.05
CA ASP A 61 -8.11 -0.71 -13.04
C ASP A 61 -7.26 0.43 -12.48
N ILE A 62 -6.33 0.14 -11.57
CA ILE A 62 -5.44 1.13 -10.94
C ILE A 62 -3.98 1.00 -11.38
N ALA A 63 -3.73 0.25 -12.46
CA ALA A 63 -2.40 -0.03 -12.99
C ALA A 63 -1.57 1.23 -13.25
N ASP A 64 -2.15 2.25 -13.89
CA ASP A 64 -1.40 3.46 -14.26
C ASP A 64 -0.87 4.21 -13.04
N GLN A 65 -1.72 4.35 -12.01
CA GLN A 65 -1.32 4.99 -10.74
C GLN A 65 -0.28 4.16 -9.98
N ALA A 66 -0.39 2.83 -10.00
CA ALA A 66 0.58 1.94 -9.36
C ALA A 66 1.93 1.93 -10.10
N ASN A 67 1.90 1.87 -11.44
CA ASN A 67 3.09 1.91 -12.28
C ASN A 67 3.83 3.25 -12.17
N ALA A 68 3.13 4.38 -12.02
CA ALA A 68 3.74 5.68 -11.78
C ALA A 68 4.56 5.71 -10.47
N LEU A 69 4.14 4.98 -9.44
CA LEU A 69 4.87 4.85 -8.17
C LEU A 69 6.01 3.83 -8.22
N SER A 70 5.98 2.91 -9.19
CA SER A 70 7.00 1.87 -9.35
C SER A 70 8.32 2.42 -9.88
N GLN A 71 8.31 3.62 -10.47
CA GLN A 71 9.50 4.29 -11.00
C GLN A 71 9.75 5.56 -10.21
N ARG A 72 11.02 5.84 -9.93
CA ARG A 72 11.43 7.13 -9.38
C ARG A 72 11.58 8.13 -10.50
N GLU A 73 11.39 9.42 -10.20
CA GLU A 73 11.89 10.48 -11.08
C GLU A 73 13.42 10.41 -11.10
N TYR A 74 13.98 9.99 -12.22
CA TYR A 74 15.43 9.89 -12.38
C TYR A 74 16.07 11.28 -12.34
N ARG A 75 17.18 11.40 -11.60
CA ARG A 75 18.00 12.61 -11.62
C ARG A 75 18.90 12.61 -12.84
N GLN A 76 18.77 13.62 -13.70
CA GLN A 76 19.66 13.78 -14.84
C GLN A 76 21.14 13.91 -14.38
N PRO A 77 22.10 13.30 -15.10
CA PRO A 77 21.95 12.55 -16.35
C PRO A 77 21.69 11.03 -16.18
N PHE A 78 21.52 10.51 -14.96
CA PHE A 78 21.43 9.06 -14.68
C PHE A 78 20.01 8.51 -14.90
N VAL A 79 19.54 8.53 -16.15
CA VAL A 79 18.21 8.04 -16.54
C VAL A 79 18.31 6.62 -17.11
N VAL A 80 17.46 5.71 -16.65
CA VAL A 80 17.30 4.39 -17.28
C VAL A 80 16.34 4.53 -18.47
N PRO A 81 16.73 4.10 -19.69
CA PRO A 81 15.86 4.22 -20.86
C PRO A 81 14.62 3.32 -20.72
N LYS A 82 13.48 3.84 -21.18
CA LYS A 82 12.23 3.06 -21.22
C LYS A 82 12.34 2.02 -22.34
N ILE A 83 12.16 0.75 -22.01
CA ILE A 83 12.03 -0.32 -22.99
C ILE A 83 10.62 -0.20 -23.61
N ALA A 84 10.56 -0.17 -24.95
CA ALA A 84 9.34 -0.02 -25.73
C ALA A 84 8.48 -1.28 -25.71
#